data_AF-A0A352WJB5-F1
#
_entry.id   AF-A0A352WJB5-F1
#
_cell.length_a   1.000
_cell.length_b   1.000
_cell.length_c   1.000
_cell.angle_alpha   90.00
_cell.angle_beta   90.00
_cell.angle_gamma   90.00
#
_symmetry.space_group_name_H-M   'P 1'
#
loop_
_entity.id
_entity.type
_entity.pdbx_description
1 polymer ?
#
loop_
_entity_poly.entity_id
_entity_poly.type
_entity_poly.pdbx_seq_one_letter_code
_entity_poly.pdbx_strand_id
1 'polypeptide(L)'
;RIAMISSIDVKRNEKGIRQFADKNGLRFITYTAEQLAALGSGFTVSQAVLERVGVDNVCERAAVAAAVQFSDAADVCGDDAASKNEQLNEKSNAAEMQDCEKTGDNKILCGRRLVKSKTVYDGITLALAEGSWNICD
;
A
#
# COMPACT_ATOMS: atom_id res chain seq x y z
N ARG A 1 -9.20 -13.03 -0.59
CA ARG A 1 -8.37 -13.27 0.61
C ARG A 1 -7.54 -12.02 0.89
N ILE A 2 -7.09 -11.82 2.13
CA ILE A 2 -6.13 -10.75 2.45
C ILE A 2 -4.73 -11.34 2.34
N ALA A 3 -3.86 -10.72 1.54
CA ALA A 3 -2.48 -11.17 1.38
C ALA A 3 -1.53 -10.52 2.39
N MET A 4 -1.75 -9.24 2.71
CA MET A 4 -0.87 -8.47 3.59
C MET A 4 -1.54 -7.19 4.11
N ILE A 5 -0.85 -6.52 5.04
CA ILE A 5 -1.21 -5.22 5.57
C ILE A 5 -0.09 -4.23 5.22
N SER A 6 -0.48 -3.02 4.83
CA SER A 6 0.44 -1.95 4.46
C SER A 6 0.08 -0.64 5.14
N SER A 7 1.07 0.13 5.61
CA SER A 7 0.85 1.47 6.18
C SER A 7 2.02 2.41 5.96
N ILE A 8 2.00 3.55 6.64
CA ILE A 8 3.12 4.50 6.70
C ILE A 8 4.11 4.10 7.80
N ASP A 9 5.38 4.42 7.64
CA ASP A 9 6.49 4.06 8.52
C ASP A 9 6.37 4.58 9.95
N VAL A 10 5.71 5.72 10.18
CA VAL A 10 5.40 6.18 11.55
C VAL A 10 4.50 5.19 12.32
N LYS A 11 3.85 4.24 11.62
CA LYS A 11 3.08 3.13 12.20
C LYS A 11 3.82 1.79 12.22
N ARG A 12 5.10 1.74 11.86
CA ARG A 12 5.91 0.50 11.82
C ARG A 12 5.87 -0.27 13.13
N ASN A 13 5.83 0.43 14.27
CA ASN A 13 5.83 -0.16 15.60
C ASN A 13 4.47 -0.07 16.31
N GLU A 14 3.39 0.16 15.55
CA GLU A 14 2.04 0.19 16.12
C GLU A 14 1.64 -1.22 16.57
N LYS A 15 1.37 -1.38 17.87
CA LYS A 15 1.17 -2.69 18.50
C LYS A 15 -0.09 -3.39 17.99
N GLY A 16 -1.18 -2.68 17.79
CA GLY A 16 -2.46 -3.25 17.34
C GLY A 16 -2.37 -3.88 15.95
N ILE A 17 -1.76 -3.19 14.99
CA ILE A 17 -1.56 -3.64 13.62
C ILE A 17 -0.60 -4.82 13.59
N ARG A 18 0.51 -4.77 14.35
CA ARG A 18 1.46 -5.90 14.40
C ARG A 18 0.84 -7.14 15.01
N GLN A 19 0.17 -7.02 16.15
CA GLN A 19 -0.54 -8.15 16.76
C GLN A 19 -1.63 -8.71 15.84
N PHE A 20 -2.37 -7.84 15.14
CA PHE A 20 -3.36 -8.28 14.17
C PHE A 20 -2.70 -9.01 12.98
N ALA A 21 -1.57 -8.50 12.48
CA ALA A 21 -0.82 -9.15 11.40
C ALA A 21 -0.32 -10.53 11.82
N ASP A 22 0.34 -10.61 12.98
CA ASP A 22 0.92 -11.85 13.54
C ASP A 22 -0.17 -12.90 13.79
N LYS A 23 -1.29 -12.51 14.42
CA LYS A 23 -2.43 -13.40 14.69
C LYS A 23 -3.04 -14.00 13.43
N ASN A 24 -2.96 -13.31 12.30
CA ASN A 24 -3.53 -13.74 11.03
C ASN A 24 -2.48 -14.27 10.04
N GLY A 25 -1.19 -14.37 10.44
CA GLY A 25 -0.11 -14.79 9.55
C GLY A 25 0.10 -13.85 8.36
N LEU A 26 -0.19 -12.56 8.52
CA LEU A 26 -0.10 -11.55 7.47
C LEU A 26 1.23 -10.80 7.54
N ARG A 27 1.83 -10.52 6.39
CA ARG A 27 2.98 -9.60 6.31
C ARG A 27 2.52 -8.18 6.62
N PHE A 28 3.30 -7.44 7.41
CA PHE A 28 3.10 -6.01 7.64
C PHE A 28 4.23 -5.18 7.03
N ILE A 29 3.91 -4.38 6.01
CA ILE A 29 4.87 -3.52 5.31
C ILE A 29 4.55 -2.05 5.60
N THR A 30 5.58 -1.22 5.68
CA THR A 30 5.40 0.22 5.83
C THR A 30 6.28 1.01 4.87
N TYR A 31 5.75 2.13 4.39
CA TYR A 31 6.40 3.03 3.44
C TYR A 31 6.65 4.40 4.07
N THR A 32 7.69 5.11 3.64
CA THR A 32 7.90 6.51 4.03
C THR A 32 6.88 7.42 3.34
N ALA A 33 6.73 8.65 3.82
CA ALA A 33 5.86 9.64 3.18
C ALA A 33 6.28 9.91 1.73
N GLU A 34 7.57 9.95 1.45
CA GLU A 34 8.15 10.18 0.13
C GLU A 34 7.84 9.04 -0.83
N GLN A 35 7.98 7.79 -0.38
CA GLN A 35 7.63 6.61 -1.17
C GLN A 35 6.15 6.61 -1.56
N LEU A 36 5.26 7.02 -0.64
CA LEU A 36 3.82 7.13 -0.92
C LEU A 36 3.52 8.30 -1.88
N ALA A 37 4.18 9.44 -1.71
CA ALA A 37 4.01 10.61 -2.58
C ALA A 37 4.45 10.33 -4.02
N ALA A 38 5.46 9.47 -4.21
CA ALA A 38 5.99 9.10 -5.53
C ALA A 38 4.98 8.33 -6.43
N LEU A 39 3.87 7.81 -5.87
CA LEU A 39 2.81 7.14 -6.64
C LEU A 39 1.97 8.11 -7.50
N GLY A 40 2.19 9.41 -7.42
CA GLY A 40 1.49 10.41 -8.21
C GLY A 40 0.15 10.85 -7.59
N SER A 41 -0.81 11.20 -8.45
CA SER A 41 -2.10 11.79 -8.09
C SER A 41 -3.25 10.79 -8.18
N GLY A 42 -4.50 11.27 -8.03
CA GLY A 42 -5.70 10.44 -8.13
C GLY A 42 -6.17 9.86 -6.80
N PHE A 43 -5.38 9.91 -5.73
CA PHE A 43 -5.75 9.44 -4.39
C PHE A 43 -6.73 10.39 -3.66
N THR A 44 -7.52 9.84 -2.73
CA THR A 44 -8.46 10.65 -1.93
C THR A 44 -7.69 11.52 -0.92
N VAL A 45 -7.70 12.84 -1.12
CA VAL A 45 -6.96 13.80 -0.27
C VAL A 45 -7.53 13.89 1.14
N SER A 46 -6.66 13.97 2.15
CA SER A 46 -6.99 14.23 3.54
C SER A 46 -6.01 15.24 4.15
N GLN A 47 -6.50 16.45 4.39
CA GLN A 47 -5.71 17.56 4.93
C GLN A 47 -5.07 17.22 6.30
N ALA A 48 -5.84 16.59 7.19
CA ALA A 48 -5.35 16.17 8.50
C ALA A 48 -4.21 15.13 8.42
N VAL A 49 -4.18 14.31 7.37
CA VAL A 49 -3.09 13.35 7.14
C VAL A 49 -1.87 14.08 6.58
N LEU A 50 -2.07 14.98 5.61
CA LEU A 50 -1.01 15.79 5.03
C LEU A 50 -0.23 16.56 6.11
N GLU A 51 -0.94 17.23 7.00
CA GLU A 51 -0.34 18.00 8.09
C GLU A 51 0.42 17.13 9.10
N ARG A 52 -0.04 15.89 9.34
CA ARG A 52 0.53 15.02 10.37
C ARG A 52 1.73 14.22 9.89
N VAL A 53 1.71 13.77 8.63
CA VAL A 53 2.69 12.80 8.11
C VAL A 53 3.30 13.20 6.77
N GLY A 54 2.99 14.39 6.24
CA GLY A 54 3.60 14.89 5.00
C GLY A 54 3.08 14.27 3.71
N VAL A 55 2.04 13.42 3.76
CA VAL A 55 1.37 12.85 2.59
C VAL A 55 -0.15 12.97 2.72
N ASP A 56 -0.84 13.25 1.62
CA ASP A 56 -2.28 13.53 1.58
C ASP A 56 -3.18 12.31 1.81
N ASN A 57 -2.65 11.09 1.70
CA ASN A 57 -3.37 9.85 1.89
C ASN A 57 -2.42 8.72 2.32
N VAL A 58 -2.80 7.92 3.32
CA VAL A 58 -2.00 6.75 3.71
C VAL A 58 -2.63 5.45 3.23
N CYS A 59 -3.92 5.24 3.47
CA CYS A 59 -4.56 3.93 3.25
C CYS A 59 -4.59 3.51 1.78
N GLU A 60 -4.99 4.38 0.86
CA GLU A 60 -5.07 4.05 -0.57
C GLU A 60 -3.66 3.93 -1.15
N ARG A 61 -2.77 4.88 -0.84
CA ARG A 61 -1.39 4.88 -1.32
C ARG A 61 -0.62 3.65 -0.87
N ALA A 62 -0.70 3.29 0.41
CA ALA A 62 -0.01 2.11 0.94
C ALA A 62 -0.54 0.81 0.34
N ALA A 63 -1.87 0.69 0.15
CA ALA A 63 -2.48 -0.48 -0.47
C ALA A 63 -2.03 -0.63 -1.93
N VAL A 64 -2.03 0.46 -2.70
CA VAL A 64 -1.56 0.46 -4.10
C VAL A 64 -0.06 0.20 -4.18
N ALA A 65 0.77 0.79 -3.31
CA ALA A 65 2.21 0.52 -3.27
C ALA A 65 2.49 -0.97 -3.06
N ALA A 66 1.81 -1.59 -2.09
CA ALA A 66 1.97 -3.00 -1.80
C ALA A 66 1.49 -3.88 -2.96
N ALA A 67 0.34 -3.54 -3.56
CA ALA A 67 -0.13 -4.24 -4.75
C ALA A 67 0.90 -4.12 -5.89
N VAL A 68 1.41 -2.93 -6.20
CA VAL A 68 2.42 -2.76 -7.26
C VAL A 68 3.71 -3.53 -6.95
N GLN A 69 4.22 -3.43 -5.73
CA GLN A 69 5.50 -4.01 -5.35
C GLN A 69 5.51 -5.55 -5.34
N PHE A 70 4.39 -6.18 -4.96
CA PHE A 70 4.38 -7.61 -4.67
C PHE A 70 3.50 -8.45 -5.61
N SER A 71 2.79 -7.83 -6.56
CA SER A 71 1.86 -8.56 -7.45
C SER A 71 2.52 -9.53 -8.45
N ASP A 72 3.83 -9.43 -8.64
CA ASP A 72 4.57 -10.22 -9.64
C ASP A 72 5.74 -10.99 -9.01
N ALA A 73 5.86 -10.97 -7.68
CA ALA A 73 6.86 -11.72 -6.95
C ALA A 73 6.33 -13.13 -6.65
N ALA A 74 6.72 -14.10 -7.48
CA ALA A 74 6.87 -15.47 -7.02
C ALA A 74 7.90 -15.48 -5.87
N ASP A 75 7.66 -16.29 -4.83
CA ASP A 75 8.49 -16.44 -3.63
C ASP A 75 8.53 -15.26 -2.65
N VAL A 76 7.83 -15.41 -1.51
CA VAL A 76 8.48 -15.24 -0.20
C VAL A 76 7.82 -16.23 0.78
N CYS A 77 8.33 -17.45 0.82
CA CYS A 77 8.27 -18.29 2.01
C CYS A 77 9.01 -17.57 3.15
N GLY A 78 8.53 -17.76 4.38
CA GLY A 78 8.72 -16.85 5.51
C GLY A 78 10.12 -16.52 6.00
N ASP A 79 10.06 -15.61 6.98
CA ASP A 79 10.97 -15.37 8.10
C ASP A 79 11.90 -14.13 7.99
N ASP A 80 11.59 -13.15 8.86
CA ASP A 80 12.35 -11.97 9.28
C ASP A 80 12.92 -11.03 8.19
N ALA A 81 12.11 -10.01 7.82
CA ALA A 81 12.59 -8.86 7.04
C ALA A 81 12.51 -7.54 7.84
N ALA A 82 13.10 -7.54 9.03
CA ALA A 82 13.80 -6.36 9.51
C ALA A 82 15.27 -6.52 9.11
N SER A 83 15.81 -5.56 8.35
CA SER A 83 17.20 -5.52 7.85
C SER A 83 17.44 -6.19 6.49
N LYS A 84 17.14 -5.44 5.44
CA LYS A 84 18.01 -5.13 4.28
C LYS A 84 17.12 -4.59 3.16
N ASN A 85 17.10 -3.28 2.99
CA ASN A 85 16.77 -2.68 1.70
C ASN A 85 17.57 -1.37 1.55
N GLU A 86 18.89 -1.54 1.51
CA GLU A 86 19.80 -0.60 0.89
C GLU A 86 20.20 -1.21 -0.45
N GLN A 87 19.44 -0.84 -1.49
CA GLN A 87 19.84 -0.69 -2.89
C GLN A 87 18.56 -0.56 -3.73
N LEU A 88 18.06 0.67 -3.83
CA LEU A 88 17.22 1.08 -4.94
C LEU A 88 18.11 1.12 -6.18
N ASN A 89 18.06 0.06 -6.97
CA ASN A 89 18.61 0.04 -8.32
C ASN A 89 17.73 0.94 -9.20
N GLU A 90 18.33 2.02 -9.66
CA GLU A 90 17.86 2.86 -10.74
C GLU A 90 17.68 2.03 -12.02
N LYS A 91 16.49 1.52 -12.26
CA LYS A 91 16.02 1.25 -13.62
C LYS A 91 14.60 1.78 -13.78
N SER A 92 14.60 3.04 -14.20
CA SER A 92 13.61 3.68 -15.05
C SER A 92 12.77 2.69 -15.86
N ASN A 93 11.49 2.63 -15.52
CA ASN A 93 10.45 2.63 -16.53
C ASN A 93 9.51 3.78 -16.20
N ALA A 94 9.70 4.88 -16.93
CA ALA A 94 8.75 5.97 -16.99
C ALA A 94 7.49 5.44 -17.69
N ALA A 95 6.56 4.89 -16.91
CA ALA A 95 5.21 4.60 -17.37
C ALA A 95 4.35 5.83 -17.10
N GLU A 96 4.29 6.65 -18.15
CA GLU A 96 3.26 7.60 -18.58
C GLU A 96 2.15 8.02 -17.61
N MET A 97 1.99 9.34 -17.54
CA MET A 97 0.79 10.02 -17.06
C MET A 97 -0.44 9.53 -17.83
N GLN A 98 -1.43 8.98 -17.13
CA GLN A 98 -2.77 8.82 -17.69
C GLN A 98 -3.83 9.31 -16.71
N ASP A 99 -4.72 10.12 -17.28
CA ASP A 99 -5.81 10.84 -16.65
C ASP A 99 -6.81 9.86 -16.03
N CYS A 100 -7.24 10.14 -14.80
CA CYS A 100 -8.15 9.26 -14.08
C CYS A 100 -9.59 9.44 -14.59
N GLU A 101 -10.03 8.58 -15.50
CA GLU A 101 -11.44 8.48 -15.89
C GLU A 101 -12.27 8.04 -14.68
N LYS A 102 -13.22 8.90 -14.29
CA LYS A 102 -14.19 8.62 -13.22
C LYS A 102 -15.35 7.82 -13.78
N THR A 103 -15.48 6.57 -13.36
CA THR A 103 -16.76 5.86 -13.38
C THR A 103 -16.82 4.90 -12.19
N GLY A 104 -18.00 4.74 -11.58
CA GLY A 104 -18.23 4.13 -10.27
C GLY A 104 -17.43 2.86 -9.96
N ASP A 105 -17.06 2.73 -8.68
CA ASP A 105 -16.44 1.57 -7.99
C ASP A 105 -15.17 0.94 -8.61
N ASN A 106 -14.68 1.39 -9.77
CA ASN A 106 -13.55 0.81 -10.50
C ASN A 106 -12.38 1.80 -10.69
N LYS A 107 -11.93 2.42 -9.60
CA LYS A 107 -10.77 3.32 -9.64
C LYS A 107 -9.48 2.53 -9.85
N ILE A 108 -8.73 2.80 -10.92
CA ILE A 108 -7.43 2.19 -11.19
C ILE A 108 -6.32 3.20 -10.84
N LEU A 109 -5.34 2.78 -10.06
CA LEU A 109 -4.20 3.59 -9.63
C LEU A 109 -2.92 2.77 -9.78
N CYS A 110 -1.93 3.30 -10.48
CA CYS A 110 -0.66 2.60 -10.77
C CYS A 110 -0.89 1.20 -11.37
N GLY A 111 -1.87 1.06 -12.26
CA GLY A 111 -2.24 -0.22 -12.88
C GLY A 111 -2.95 -1.22 -11.95
N ARG A 112 -3.29 -0.83 -10.71
CA ARG A 112 -3.97 -1.69 -9.74
C ARG A 112 -5.38 -1.18 -9.46
N ARG A 113 -6.36 -2.08 -9.41
CA ARG A 113 -7.75 -1.73 -9.08
C ARG A 113 -7.90 -1.48 -7.59
N LEU A 114 -8.44 -0.32 -7.22
CA LEU A 114 -8.82 -0.01 -5.85
C LEU A 114 -10.19 -0.64 -5.56
N VAL A 115 -10.17 -1.84 -5.00
CA VAL A 115 -11.37 -2.62 -4.61
C VAL A 115 -12.23 -1.88 -3.60
N LYS A 116 -11.60 -1.14 -2.68
CA LYS A 116 -12.29 -0.26 -1.75
C LYS A 116 -11.51 1.02 -1.54
N SER A 117 -12.13 2.15 -1.85
CA SER A 117 -11.59 3.47 -1.54
C SER A 117 -11.57 3.74 -0.04
N LYS A 118 -10.85 4.81 0.33
CA LYS A 118 -10.72 5.28 1.71
C LYS A 118 -12.06 5.27 2.45
N THR A 119 -12.23 4.32 3.37
CA THR A 119 -13.44 4.15 4.18
C THR A 119 -13.07 4.18 5.66
N VAL A 120 -13.88 4.83 6.48
CA VAL A 120 -13.71 4.86 7.94
C VAL A 120 -14.62 3.83 8.58
N TYR A 121 -14.07 2.99 9.43
CA TYR A 121 -14.81 2.03 10.25
C TYR A 121 -14.25 2.09 11.67
N ASP A 122 -15.11 2.40 12.64
CA ASP A 122 -14.76 2.47 14.06
C ASP A 122 -13.47 3.27 14.35
N GLY A 123 -13.37 4.46 13.76
CA GLY A 123 -12.19 5.34 13.91
C GLY A 123 -10.95 4.92 13.11
N ILE A 124 -10.95 3.75 12.46
CA ILE A 124 -9.86 3.27 11.61
C ILE A 124 -10.19 3.58 10.15
N THR A 125 -9.21 4.10 9.41
CA THR A 125 -9.34 4.29 7.96
C THR A 125 -8.66 3.15 7.21
N LEU A 126 -9.39 2.49 6.30
CA LEU A 126 -8.92 1.38 5.48
C LEU A 126 -9.16 1.67 3.99
N ALA A 127 -8.33 1.07 3.14
CA ALA A 127 -8.56 0.92 1.71
C ALA A 127 -8.06 -0.47 1.26
N LEU A 128 -8.59 -0.98 0.15
CA LEU A 128 -8.21 -2.26 -0.42
C LEU A 128 -7.83 -2.07 -1.89
N ALA A 129 -6.67 -2.61 -2.27
CA ALA A 129 -6.23 -2.68 -3.66
C ALA A 129 -6.08 -4.15 -4.07
N GLU A 130 -6.40 -4.45 -5.31
CA GLU A 130 -6.18 -5.77 -5.89
C GLU A 130 -4.70 -5.95 -6.21
N GLY A 131 -4.14 -7.07 -5.76
CA GLY A 131 -2.85 -7.58 -6.22
C GLY A 131 -3.03 -8.92 -6.91
N SER A 132 -2.10 -9.25 -7.80
CA SER A 132 -2.00 -10.58 -8.42
C SER A 132 -1.04 -11.44 -7.58
N TRP A 133 -1.38 -12.69 -7.26
CA TRP A 133 -0.53 -13.51 -6.41
C TRP A 133 -0.59 -14.94 -6.91
N ASN A 134 0.57 -15.55 -7.15
CA ASN A 134 0.64 -17.00 -7.38
C ASN A 134 0.65 -17.68 -6.02
N ILE A 135 -0.49 -18.22 -5.61
CA ILE A 135 -0.58 -19.05 -4.41
C ILE A 135 -0.18 -20.47 -4.83
N CYS A 136 0.93 -20.97 -4.30
CA CYS A 136 1.21 -22.41 -4.37
C CYS A 136 0.35 -23.08 -3.29
N ASP A 137 -0.51 -24.01 -3.70
CA ASP A 137 -1.33 -24.84 -2.80
C ASP A 137 -0.48 -25.84 -2.01
#